data_AF-A0A925J978-F1
#
_entry.id   AF-A0A925J978-F1
#
_cell.length_a   1.000
_cell.length_b   1.000
_cell.length_c   1.000
_cell.angle_alpha   90.00
_cell.angle_beta   90.00
_cell.angle_gamma   90.00
#
_symmetry.space_group_name_H-M   'P 1'
#
loop_
_entity.id
_entity.type
_entity.pdbx_description
1 polymer ?
#
loop_
_entity_poly.entity_id
_entity_poly.type
_entity_poly.pdbx_seq_one_letter_code
_entity_poly.pdbx_strand_id
1 'polypeptide(L)'
;MGTSVAFACRCQSASLRTYYNRADVVVVAKVSSVSTDARQMTTAKLAVSNVWKKDMTGQIEAITGSSCAFDFKEDGEYLVYLRATPDGKMSTMQCQGNLPFNRAGKAKTWLKRYGKIGIAASGSFVGDNFFVPGYTDLFWANTFGNVIR
;
A
#
# COMPACT_ATOMS: atom_id res chain seq x y z
N MET A 1 -13.42 -43.83 1.77
CA MET A 1 -12.82 -42.68 2.49
C MET A 1 -11.99 -41.91 1.48
N GLY A 2 -12.51 -40.81 0.94
CA GLY A 2 -11.81 -40.00 -0.07
C GLY A 2 -10.88 -39.00 0.61
N THR A 3 -9.59 -39.06 0.33
CA THR A 3 -8.61 -38.08 0.81
C THR A 3 -8.82 -36.76 0.06
N SER A 4 -9.38 -35.75 0.73
CA SER A 4 -9.42 -34.39 0.22
C SER A 4 -7.99 -33.89 0.02
N VAL A 5 -7.59 -33.65 -1.24
CA VAL A 5 -6.31 -33.01 -1.54
C VAL A 5 -6.40 -31.54 -1.15
N ALA A 6 -5.85 -31.18 0.01
CA ALA A 6 -5.65 -29.78 0.38
C ALA A 6 -4.59 -29.18 -0.55
N PHE A 7 -5.01 -28.34 -1.50
CA PHE A 7 -4.10 -27.66 -2.40
C PHE A 7 -3.47 -26.46 -1.65
N ALA A 8 -2.33 -26.70 -1.01
CA ALA A 8 -1.55 -25.64 -0.37
C ALA A 8 -1.15 -24.57 -1.40
N CYS A 9 -1.19 -23.30 -1.00
CA CYS A 9 -0.79 -22.21 -1.87
C CYS A 9 0.68 -22.35 -2.29
N ARG A 10 0.94 -22.50 -3.59
CA ARG A 10 2.31 -22.60 -4.14
C ARG A 10 2.66 -21.31 -4.86
N CYS A 11 3.39 -20.43 -4.17
CA CYS A 11 3.88 -19.21 -4.77
C CYS A 11 5.14 -19.47 -5.58
N GLN A 12 5.09 -19.18 -6.88
CA GLN A 12 6.30 -19.04 -7.67
C GLN A 12 6.89 -17.65 -7.41
N SER A 13 8.14 -17.61 -6.95
CA SER A 13 8.89 -16.37 -6.78
C SER A 13 9.04 -15.65 -8.11
N ALA A 14 8.75 -14.35 -8.13
CA ALA A 14 8.92 -13.48 -9.29
C ALA A 14 9.86 -12.31 -8.95
N SER A 15 10.28 -11.57 -9.98
CA SER A 15 11.07 -10.36 -9.77
C SER A 15 10.24 -9.24 -9.14
N LEU A 16 10.89 -8.30 -8.43
CA LEU A 16 10.22 -7.12 -7.87
C LEU A 16 9.49 -6.30 -8.93
N ARG A 17 10.10 -6.16 -10.12
CA ARG A 17 9.48 -5.51 -11.29
C ARG A 17 8.20 -6.24 -11.71
N THR A 18 8.22 -7.57 -11.70
CA THR A 18 7.05 -8.39 -12.07
C THR A 18 5.90 -8.19 -11.08
N TYR A 19 6.16 -8.23 -9.77
CA TYR A 19 5.13 -7.96 -8.76
C TYR A 19 4.56 -6.55 -8.91
N TYR A 20 5.43 -5.55 -9.07
CA TYR A 20 5.04 -4.16 -9.26
C TYR A 20 4.20 -3.93 -10.53
N ASN A 21 4.55 -4.59 -11.64
CA ASN A 21 3.80 -4.46 -12.89
C ASN A 21 2.39 -5.07 -12.77
N ARG A 22 2.23 -6.16 -12.02
CA ARG A 22 0.95 -6.86 -11.83
C ARG A 22 0.00 -6.15 -10.86
N ALA A 23 0.53 -5.45 -9.87
CA ALA A 23 -0.26 -4.67 -8.91
C ALA A 23 -0.84 -3.43 -9.59
N ASP A 24 -2.00 -2.94 -9.17
CA ASP A 24 -2.53 -1.65 -9.60
C ASP A 24 -2.02 -0.52 -8.70
N VAL A 25 -1.82 -0.84 -7.42
CA VAL A 25 -1.23 0.05 -6.42
C VAL A 25 -0.35 -0.74 -5.46
N VAL A 26 0.69 -0.10 -4.94
CA VAL A 26 1.54 -0.67 -3.90
C VAL A 26 1.56 0.29 -2.73
N VAL A 27 1.41 -0.22 -1.50
CA VAL A 27 1.39 0.60 -0.29
C VAL A 27 2.31 0.05 0.78
N VAL A 28 2.89 0.93 1.59
CA VAL A 28 3.25 0.60 2.97
C VAL A 28 2.09 1.04 3.84
N ALA A 29 1.63 0.14 4.70
CA ALA A 29 0.52 0.43 5.59
C ALA A 29 0.61 -0.37 6.88
N LYS A 30 0.06 0.22 7.94
CA LYS A 30 -0.21 -0.46 9.22
C LYS A 30 -1.64 -1.00 9.21
N VAL A 31 -1.81 -2.24 9.65
CA VAL A 31 -3.13 -2.86 9.81
C VAL A 31 -3.76 -2.32 11.09
N SER A 32 -4.96 -1.76 10.94
CA SER A 32 -5.75 -1.20 12.04
C SER A 32 -6.82 -2.18 12.55
N SER A 33 -7.34 -3.04 11.68
CA SER A 33 -8.25 -4.12 12.07
C SER A 33 -8.27 -5.21 11.00
N VAL A 34 -8.57 -6.44 11.41
CA VAL A 34 -8.79 -7.57 10.50
C VAL A 34 -10.15 -8.19 10.81
N SER A 35 -10.99 -8.38 9.80
CA SER A 35 -12.26 -9.08 9.96
C SER A 35 -12.42 -10.16 8.89
N THR A 36 -13.02 -11.29 9.26
CA THR A 36 -13.33 -12.38 8.34
C THR A 36 -14.83 -12.60 8.31
N ASP A 37 -15.41 -12.64 7.11
CA ASP A 37 -16.84 -12.86 6.94
C ASP A 37 -17.23 -14.35 6.95
N ALA A 38 -18.54 -14.62 6.89
CA ALA A 38 -19.07 -15.98 6.84
C ALA A 38 -18.62 -16.78 5.60
N ARG A 39 -18.11 -16.11 4.56
CA ARG A 39 -17.58 -16.70 3.33
C ARG A 39 -16.07 -16.92 3.39
N GLN A 40 -15.45 -16.76 4.56
CA GLN A 40 -14.00 -16.87 4.75
C GLN A 40 -13.20 -15.84 3.93
N MET A 41 -13.82 -14.71 3.61
CA MET A 41 -13.14 -13.56 3.03
C MET A 41 -12.68 -12.66 4.16
N THR A 42 -11.38 -12.38 4.19
CA THR A 42 -10.74 -11.52 5.16
C THR A 42 -10.55 -10.12 4.60
N THR A 43 -10.99 -9.10 5.33
CA THR A 43 -10.80 -7.69 5.03
C THR A 43 -9.87 -7.07 6.06
N ALA A 44 -8.77 -6.50 5.60
CA ALA A 44 -7.85 -5.73 6.44
C ALA A 44 -8.02 -4.24 6.18
N LYS A 45 -8.19 -3.45 7.26
CA LYS A 45 -8.16 -1.99 7.19
C LYS A 45 -6.73 -1.49 7.34
N LEU A 46 -6.24 -0.82 6.32
CA LEU A 46 -4.85 -0.41 6.16
C LEU A 46 -4.71 1.11 6.26
N ALA A 47 -4.00 1.60 7.28
CA ALA A 47 -3.61 3.00 7.38
C ALA A 47 -2.35 3.22 6.52
N VAL A 48 -2.50 3.93 5.40
CA VAL A 48 -1.45 4.07 4.37
C VAL A 48 -0.44 5.13 4.78
N SER A 49 0.85 4.78 4.76
CA SER A 49 1.97 5.69 5.03
C SER A 49 2.80 6.03 3.79
N ASN A 50 2.93 5.09 2.84
CA ASN A 50 3.58 5.32 1.56
C ASN A 50 2.78 4.64 0.44
N VAL A 51 2.82 5.22 -0.76
CA VAL A 51 2.13 4.66 -1.91
C VAL A 51 2.92 4.82 -3.21
N TRP A 52 2.75 3.84 -4.10
CA TRP A 52 3.27 3.86 -5.46
C TRP A 52 2.18 3.50 -6.48
N LYS A 53 2.37 3.95 -7.73
CA LYS A 53 1.52 3.83 -8.94
C LYS A 53 0.29 4.74 -8.96
N LYS A 54 -0.50 4.74 -7.90
CA LYS A 54 -1.78 5.45 -7.82
C LYS A 54 -1.94 6.05 -6.44
N ASP A 55 -2.51 7.24 -6.34
CA ASP A 55 -2.74 7.91 -5.07
C ASP A 55 -3.74 7.11 -4.23
N MET A 56 -3.44 7.00 -2.93
CA MET A 56 -4.29 6.37 -1.92
C MET A 56 -4.15 7.16 -0.63
N THR A 57 -5.27 7.61 -0.07
CA THR A 57 -5.27 8.50 1.08
C THR A 57 -6.01 7.87 2.25
N GLY A 58 -5.53 8.15 3.46
CA GLY A 58 -6.14 7.71 4.72
C GLY A 58 -6.10 6.20 4.93
N GLN A 59 -7.28 5.65 5.20
CA GLN A 59 -7.49 4.23 5.46
C GLN A 59 -8.11 3.58 4.23
N ILE A 60 -7.53 2.49 3.76
CA ILE A 60 -8.05 1.68 2.65
C ILE A 60 -8.38 0.27 3.13
N GLU A 61 -9.24 -0.44 2.39
CA GLU A 61 -9.58 -1.83 2.68
C GLU A 61 -8.92 -2.75 1.66
N ALA A 62 -8.24 -3.80 2.14
CA ALA A 62 -7.68 -4.86 1.32
C ALA A 62 -8.40 -6.17 1.61
N ILE A 63 -9.01 -6.73 0.57
CA ILE A 63 -9.72 -8.00 0.62
C ILE A 63 -8.78 -9.12 0.23
N THR A 64 -8.79 -10.20 1.01
CA THR A 64 -8.04 -11.41 0.72
C THR A 64 -8.87 -12.63 1.13
N GLY A 65 -8.79 -13.73 0.40
CA GLY A 65 -9.60 -14.91 0.70
C GLY A 65 -9.09 -16.13 -0.03
N SER A 66 -9.80 -17.25 0.11
CA SER A 66 -9.48 -18.58 -0.43
C SER A 66 -8.26 -19.28 0.20
N SER A 67 -7.78 -20.35 -0.44
CA SER A 67 -6.62 -21.15 -0.02
C SER A 67 -5.28 -20.40 -0.05
N CYS A 68 -5.25 -19.18 -0.60
CA CYS A 68 -4.07 -18.34 -0.79
C CYS A 68 -4.21 -16.95 -0.14
N ALA A 69 -5.05 -16.83 0.89
CA ALA A 69 -5.25 -15.60 1.63
C ALA A 69 -3.92 -15.09 2.23
N PHE A 70 -3.70 -13.79 2.18
CA PHE A 70 -2.59 -13.18 2.89
C PHE A 70 -2.96 -13.01 4.37
N ASP A 71 -2.11 -13.51 5.27
CA ASP A 71 -2.37 -13.50 6.71
C ASP A 71 -1.97 -12.14 7.33
N PHE A 72 -2.88 -11.19 7.29
CA PHE A 72 -2.74 -9.92 7.98
C PHE A 72 -2.87 -10.11 9.50
N LYS A 73 -2.01 -9.44 10.26
CA LYS A 73 -2.11 -9.33 11.72
C LYS A 73 -2.44 -7.90 12.10
N GLU A 74 -3.33 -7.73 13.07
CA GLU A 74 -3.60 -6.43 13.68
C GLU A 74 -2.32 -5.81 14.21
N ASP A 75 -2.23 -4.49 14.09
CA ASP A 75 -1.03 -3.69 14.36
C ASP A 75 0.21 -4.01 13.52
N GLY A 76 0.15 -5.02 12.65
CA GLY A 76 1.24 -5.38 11.75
C GLY A 76 1.45 -4.33 10.66
N GLU A 77 2.70 -4.07 10.32
CA GLU A 77 3.08 -3.18 9.22
C GLU A 77 3.58 -4.00 8.03
N TYR A 78 3.12 -3.66 6.83
CA TYR A 78 3.35 -4.44 5.63
C TYR A 78 3.65 -3.57 4.41
N LEU A 79 4.45 -4.11 3.49
CA LEU A 79 4.45 -3.72 2.10
C LEU A 79 3.42 -4.61 1.37
N VAL A 80 2.40 -3.99 0.77
CA VAL A 80 1.27 -4.70 0.17
C VAL A 80 1.13 -4.31 -1.30
N TYR A 81 1.02 -5.33 -2.14
CA TYR A 81 0.75 -5.22 -3.57
C TYR A 81 -0.74 -5.50 -3.80
N LEU A 82 -1.49 -4.49 -4.21
CA LEU A 82 -2.94 -4.54 -4.34
C LEU A 82 -3.36 -4.54 -5.81
N ARG A 83 -4.46 -5.22 -6.10
CA ARG A 83 -5.14 -5.16 -7.41
C ARG A 83 -6.55 -4.65 -7.23
N ALA A 84 -6.96 -3.77 -8.13
CA ALA A 84 -8.35 -3.33 -8.22
C ALA A 84 -9.20 -4.47 -8.77
N THR A 85 -10.28 -4.79 -8.08
CA THR A 85 -11.33 -5.67 -8.58
C THR A 85 -12.23 -4.90 -9.56
N PRO A 86 -13.05 -5.58 -10.38
CA PRO A 86 -13.97 -4.92 -11.30
C PRO A 86 -14.97 -3.96 -10.61
N ASP A 87 -15.32 -4.22 -9.35
CA ASP A 87 -16.16 -3.37 -8.50
C ASP A 87 -15.38 -2.25 -7.77
N GLY A 88 -14.10 -2.04 -8.12
CA GLY A 88 -13.28 -0.94 -7.62
C GLY A 88 -12.65 -1.16 -6.24
N LYS A 89 -12.85 -2.33 -5.62
CA LYS A 89 -12.24 -2.69 -4.33
C LYS A 89 -10.78 -3.10 -4.51
N MET A 90 -9.99 -3.05 -3.44
CA MET A 90 -8.61 -3.51 -3.48
C MET A 90 -8.51 -4.93 -2.94
N SER A 91 -7.79 -5.78 -3.65
CA SER A 91 -7.59 -7.19 -3.30
C SER A 91 -6.12 -7.57 -3.29
N THR A 92 -5.77 -8.55 -2.44
CA THR A 92 -4.44 -9.13 -2.41
C THR A 92 -4.44 -10.61 -2.00
N MET A 93 -3.31 -11.29 -2.21
CA MET A 93 -3.10 -12.72 -1.97
C MET A 93 -1.63 -12.98 -1.61
N GLN A 94 -1.37 -14.14 -1.01
CA GLN A 94 -0.05 -14.54 -0.51
C GLN A 94 1.06 -14.43 -1.58
N CYS A 95 0.77 -14.75 -2.84
CA CYS A 95 1.75 -14.81 -3.91
C CYS A 95 1.95 -13.50 -4.69
N GLN A 96 1.43 -12.37 -4.19
CA GLN A 96 1.53 -11.08 -4.89
C GLN A 96 2.78 -10.26 -4.54
N GLY A 97 3.68 -10.79 -3.71
CA GLY A 97 4.89 -10.09 -3.28
C GLY A 97 4.72 -9.31 -1.98
N ASN A 98 3.61 -9.49 -1.27
CA ASN A 98 3.37 -8.91 0.04
C ASN A 98 4.43 -9.37 1.04
N LEU A 99 4.91 -8.43 1.86
CA LEU A 99 5.94 -8.72 2.85
C LEU A 99 5.65 -7.95 4.14
N PRO A 100 5.88 -8.56 5.32
CA PRO A 100 6.03 -7.79 6.55
C PRO A 100 7.10 -6.70 6.38
N PHE A 101 6.87 -5.53 6.96
CA PHE A 101 7.68 -4.34 6.71
C PHE A 101 9.17 -4.54 7.03
N ASN A 102 9.48 -5.33 8.06
CA ASN A 102 10.85 -5.70 8.46
C ASN A 102 11.57 -6.58 7.43
N ARG A 103 10.84 -7.33 6.59
CA ARG A 103 11.40 -8.16 5.50
C ARG A 103 11.37 -7.46 4.14
N ALA A 104 10.71 -6.31 4.04
CA ALA A 104 10.51 -5.60 2.78
C ALA A 104 11.72 -4.75 2.32
N GLY A 105 12.89 -4.82 2.97
CA GLY A 105 14.03 -3.94 2.71
C GLY A 105 14.43 -3.84 1.23
N LYS A 106 14.67 -4.98 0.57
CA LYS A 106 15.02 -5.02 -0.87
C LYS A 106 13.92 -4.42 -1.76
N ALA A 107 12.66 -4.74 -1.47
CA ALA A 107 11.51 -4.25 -2.22
C ALA A 107 11.33 -2.74 -2.06
N LYS A 108 11.45 -2.23 -0.83
CA LYS A 108 11.37 -0.79 -0.52
C LYS A 108 12.48 -0.01 -1.23
N THR A 109 13.73 -0.50 -1.21
CA THR A 109 14.83 0.14 -1.94
C THR A 109 14.58 0.17 -3.45
N TRP A 110 14.06 -0.93 -4.01
CA TRP A 110 13.69 -0.98 -5.42
C TRP A 110 12.55 0.01 -5.76
N LEU A 111 11.50 0.08 -4.94
CA LEU A 111 10.37 0.99 -5.12
C LEU A 111 10.78 2.46 -5.02
N LYS A 112 11.71 2.81 -4.12
CA LYS A 112 12.27 4.16 -4.03
C LYS A 112 13.02 4.57 -5.31
N ARG A 113 13.65 3.62 -6.00
CA ARG A 113 14.45 3.88 -7.21
C ARG A 113 13.63 3.83 -8.50
N TYR A 114 12.66 2.92 -8.59
CA TYR A 114 11.98 2.60 -9.84
C TYR A 114 10.45 2.73 -9.78
N GLY A 115 9.88 2.87 -8.58
CA GLY A 115 8.45 3.05 -8.40
C GLY A 115 8.01 4.47 -8.75
N LYS A 116 6.83 4.61 -9.33
CA LYS A 116 6.14 5.90 -9.49
C LYS A 116 5.53 6.26 -8.14
N ILE A 117 6.04 7.29 -7.48
CA ILE A 117 5.52 7.75 -6.19
C ILE A 117 4.09 8.27 -6.39
N GLY A 118 3.18 7.89 -5.49
CA GLY A 118 1.86 8.52 -5.38
C GLY A 118 1.75 9.29 -4.06
N ILE A 119 0.60 9.93 -3.86
CA ILE A 119 0.30 10.73 -2.68
C ILE A 119 -0.38 9.83 -1.63
N ALA A 120 0.32 9.61 -0.51
CA ALA A 120 -0.22 8.98 0.68
C ALA A 120 -0.60 10.08 1.68
N ALA A 121 -1.89 10.36 1.85
CA ALA A 121 -2.32 11.27 2.91
C ALA A 121 -2.52 10.46 4.19
N SER A 122 -1.50 10.41 5.05
CA SER A 122 -1.74 10.20 6.47
C SER A 122 -1.81 11.59 7.10
N GLY A 123 -2.95 11.93 7.70
CA GLY A 123 -3.18 13.25 8.27
C GLY A 123 -2.20 13.54 9.40
N SER A 124 -1.27 14.48 9.17
CA SER A 124 -0.84 15.54 10.08
C SER A 124 0.29 16.32 9.41
N PHE A 125 -0.07 17.34 8.64
CA PHE A 125 0.80 18.51 8.49
C PHE A 125 0.77 19.26 9.82
N VAL A 126 1.53 18.78 10.82
CA VAL A 126 2.07 19.67 11.84
C VAL A 126 3.41 20.12 11.27
N GLY A 127 3.57 21.43 11.13
CA GLY A 127 4.63 22.06 10.37
C GLY A 127 6.01 21.47 10.64
N ASP A 128 6.75 21.21 9.58
CA ASP A 128 8.17 21.52 9.44
C ASP A 128 8.65 21.00 8.08
N ASN A 129 8.95 21.95 7.18
CA ASN A 129 9.95 21.85 6.11
C ASN A 129 10.08 20.51 5.36
N PHE A 130 9.01 20.06 4.68
CA PHE A 130 9.16 19.04 3.65
C PHE A 130 9.74 19.68 2.38
N PHE A 131 11.07 19.78 2.33
CA PHE A 131 11.84 20.18 1.16
C PHE A 131 11.75 19.11 0.08
N VAL A 132 10.98 19.37 -0.98
CA VAL A 132 10.99 18.58 -2.21
C VAL A 132 11.99 19.25 -3.17
N PRO A 133 13.21 18.74 -3.38
CA PRO A 133 14.10 19.30 -4.38
C PRO A 133 13.56 18.92 -5.76
N GLY A 134 13.08 19.90 -6.53
CA GLY A 134 12.72 19.68 -7.94
C GLY A 134 11.54 20.47 -8.51
N TYR A 135 10.85 21.29 -7.71
CA TYR A 135 9.86 22.25 -8.22
C TYR A 135 10.37 23.67 -7.99
N THR A 136 11.37 24.08 -8.77
CA THR A 136 11.65 25.50 -8.95
C THR A 136 10.73 26.04 -10.03
N ASP A 137 10.28 27.26 -9.81
CA ASP A 137 9.60 28.13 -10.77
C ASP A 137 8.09 27.94 -10.84
N LEU A 138 7.40 28.61 -9.92
CA LEU A 138 6.40 29.64 -10.23
C LEU A 138 6.16 30.47 -8.96
N PHE A 139 7.21 31.14 -8.50
CA PHE A 139 7.07 32.33 -7.66
C PHE A 139 6.63 33.47 -8.57
N TRP A 140 5.37 33.89 -8.48
CA TRP A 140 5.01 35.26 -8.81
C TRP A 140 4.54 35.95 -7.54
N ALA A 141 5.16 37.10 -7.31
CA ALA A 141 5.04 37.94 -6.15
C ALA A 141 3.61 38.43 -5.93
N ASN A 142 3.28 38.75 -4.69
CA ASN A 142 2.51 39.96 -4.39
C ASN A 142 2.98 40.53 -3.05
N THR A 143 3.96 41.42 -3.17
CA THR A 143 4.31 42.45 -2.20
C THR A 143 3.19 43.48 -2.18
N PHE A 144 2.47 43.64 -1.07
CA PHE A 144 1.85 44.88 -0.56
C PHE A 144 1.28 44.48 0.82
N GLY A 145 1.88 44.81 1.96
CA GLY A 145 2.10 46.17 2.45
C GLY A 145 0.88 46.62 3.24
N ASN A 146 0.87 46.44 4.57
CA ASN A 146 0.44 47.49 5.49
C ASN A 146 0.76 47.19 6.96
N VAL A 147 1.34 48.22 7.58
CA VAL A 147 1.51 48.45 9.01
C VAL A 147 0.28 49.24 9.51
N ILE A 148 0.11 49.34 10.84
CA ILE A 148 -0.76 50.23 11.63
C ILE A 148 -2.16 49.62 11.93
N ARG A 149 -2.69 49.51 13.16
CA ARG A 149 -2.47 50.15 14.48
C ARG A 149 -2.22 49.13 15.59
#